data_AF-A0A950D5M5-F1
#
_entry.id   AF-A0A950D5M5-F1
#
_cell.length_a   1.000
_cell.length_b   1.000
_cell.length_c   1.000
_cell.angle_alpha   90.00
_cell.angle_beta   90.00
_cell.angle_gamma   90.00
#
_symmetry.space_group_name_H-M   'P 1'
#
loop_
_entity.id
_entity.type
_entity.pdbx_description
1 polymer ?
#
loop_
_entity_poly.entity_id
_entity_poly.type
_entity_poly.pdbx_seq_one_letter_code
_entity_poly.pdbx_strand_id
1 'polypeptide(L)' 'MCGIIGYIGQAEATPILMDGLRRLEYRGYDSAGIALVANGAMQIRKCAGRIGSLAELIQKEPP' A
#
# COMPACT_ATOMS: atom_id res chain seq x y z
N MET A 1 -9.47 -11.96 -6.24
CA MET A 1 -8.75 -11.42 -7.43
C MET A 1 -7.60 -10.58 -6.90
N CYS A 2 -6.41 -10.60 -7.49
CA CYS A 2 -5.25 -9.85 -6.95
C CYS A 2 -4.90 -8.68 -7.88
N GLY A 3 -4.38 -7.59 -7.32
CA GLY A 3 -3.88 -6.42 -8.03
C GLY A 3 -2.52 -6.00 -7.45
N ILE A 4 -1.57 -5.68 -8.31
CA ILE A 4 -0.21 -5.29 -7.92
C ILE A 4 0.11 -3.95 -8.57
N ILE A 5 0.68 -3.04 -7.78
CA ILE A 5 1.29 -1.81 -8.25
C ILE A 5 2.70 -1.71 -7.66
N GLY A 6 3.63 -1.16 -8.44
CA GLY A 6 4.97 -0.80 -8.00
C GLY A 6 5.30 0.63 -8.40
N TYR A 7 6.17 1.26 -7.64
CA TYR A 7 6.72 2.59 -7.93
C TYR A 7 8.23 2.58 -7.70
N ILE A 8 8.97 3.16 -8.64
CA ILE A 8 10.40 3.41 -8.53
C ILE A 8 10.63 4.86 -8.94
N GLY A 9 11.21 5.67 -8.06
CA GLY A 9 11.50 7.07 -8.33
C GLY A 9 11.85 7.82 -7.05
N GLN A 10 11.93 9.14 -7.17
CA GLN A 10 12.38 10.03 -6.08
C GLN A 10 11.24 10.59 -5.22
N ALA A 11 9.98 10.41 -5.64
CA ALA A 11 8.84 10.89 -4.87
C ALA A 11 8.52 9.94 -3.72
N GLU A 12 7.74 10.44 -2.75
CA GLU A 12 7.22 9.61 -1.67
C GLU A 12 6.33 8.50 -2.24
N ALA A 13 6.74 7.24 -2.03
CA ALA A 13 6.11 6.10 -2.66
C ALA A 13 4.74 5.75 -2.03
N THR A 14 4.57 5.97 -0.73
CA THR A 14 3.32 5.66 0.00
C THR A 14 2.06 6.23 -0.65
N PRO A 15 1.93 7.55 -0.92
CA PRO A 15 0.73 8.10 -1.55
C PRO A 15 0.50 7.55 -2.97
N ILE A 16 1.56 7.32 -3.73
CA ILE A 16 1.49 6.78 -5.10
C ILE A 16 0.94 5.35 -5.10
N LEU A 17 1.49 4.49 -4.22
CA LEU A 17 1.04 3.11 -4.08
C LEU A 17 -0.43 3.07 -3.60
N MET A 18 -0.80 3.93 -2.64
CA MET A 18 -2.17 3.98 -2.12
C MET A 18 -3.19 4.42 -3.19
N ASP A 19 -2.87 5.44 -3.98
CA ASP A 19 -3.73 5.89 -5.08
C ASP A 19 -3.90 4.82 -6.15
N GLY A 20 -2.82 4.11 -6.48
CA GLY A 20 -2.87 2.99 -7.41
C GLY A 20 -3.70 1.81 -6.90
N LEU A 21 -3.53 1.44 -5.64
CA LEU A 21 -4.33 0.39 -5.00
C LEU A 21 -5.83 0.74 -4.99
N ARG A 22 -6.19 2.00 -4.69
CA ARG A 22 -7.59 2.47 -4.77
C ARG A 22 -8.16 2.34 -6.18
N ARG A 23 -7.38 2.65 -7.22
CA ARG A 23 -7.82 2.47 -8.63
C ARG A 23 -8.07 1.00 -8.98
N LEU A 24 -7.45 0.06 -8.27
CA LEU A 24 -7.64 -1.37 -8.47
C LEU A 24 -8.76 -1.96 -7.60
N GLU A 25 -9.33 -1.20 -6.66
CA GLU A 25 -10.27 -1.68 -5.64
C GLU A 25 -11.59 -2.22 -6.23
N TYR A 26 -11.98 -1.79 -7.43
CA TYR A 26 -13.16 -2.31 -8.15
C TYR A 26 -13.14 -3.83 -8.36
N ARG A 27 -11.97 -4.46 -8.26
CA ARG A 27 -11.79 -5.92 -8.40
C ARG A 27 -12.19 -6.72 -7.17
N GLY A 28 -12.38 -6.05 -6.03
CA GLY A 28 -12.68 -6.66 -4.74
C GLY A 28 -11.46 -7.35 -4.12
N TYR A 29 -11.04 -6.84 -2.96
CA TYR A 29 -9.95 -7.40 -2.16
C TYR A 29 -10.40 -7.68 -0.73
N ASP A 30 -9.94 -8.81 -0.20
CA ASP A 30 -10.10 -9.28 1.18
C ASP A 30 -8.90 -8.90 2.06
N SER A 31 -7.80 -8.44 1.44
CA SER A 31 -6.58 -7.99 2.11
C SER A 31 -5.81 -6.99 1.25
N ALA A 32 -4.95 -6.20 1.88
CA ALA A 32 -4.08 -5.26 1.20
C ALA A 32 -2.76 -5.06 1.94
N GLY A 33 -1.72 -4.65 1.21
CA GLY A 33 -0.45 -4.28 1.82
C GLY A 33 0.47 -3.50 0.89
N ILE A 34 1.44 -2.82 1.48
CA ILE A 34 2.55 -2.17 0.80
C ILE A 34 3.87 -2.57 1.45
N ALA A 35 4.91 -2.60 0.64
CA ALA A 35 6.29 -2.78 1.08
C ALA A 35 7.13 -1.64 0.49
N LEU A 36 7.93 -1.01 1.34
CA LEU A 36 8.80 0.11 0.99
C LEU A 36 10.22 -0.24 1.39
N VAL A 37 11.17 0.18 0.57
CA VAL A 37 12.60 0.10 0.90
C VAL A 37 13.08 1.52 1.17
N ALA A 38 13.44 1.78 2.42
CA ALA A 38 13.96 3.06 2.88
C ALA A 38 15.22 2.82 3.72
N ASN A 39 16.28 3.60 3.48
CA ASN A 39 17.55 3.51 4.23
C ASN A 39 18.15 2.09 4.27
N GLY A 40 17.98 1.30 3.21
CA GLY A 40 18.46 -0.08 3.15
C GLY A 40 17.65 -1.08 3.97
N ALA A 41 16.58 -0.64 4.63
CA ALA A 41 15.64 -1.50 5.36
C ALA A 41 14.31 -1.60 4.61
N MET A 42 13.66 -2.76 4.70
CA MET A 42 12.32 -2.95 4.17
C MET A 42 11.29 -2.78 5.28
N GLN A 43 10.32 -1.91 5.04
CA GLN A 43 9.18 -1.69 5.91
C GLN A 43 7.92 -2.21 5.21
N ILE A 44 7.12 -2.98 5.94
CA ILE A 44 5.92 -3.62 5.40
C ILE A 44 4.73 -3.23 6.27
N ARG A 45 3.62 -2.86 5.63
CA ARG A 45 2.31 -2.71 6.25
C ARG A 45 1.31 -3.55 5.48
N LYS A 46 0.60 -4.42 6.18
CA LYS A 46 -0.45 -5.28 5.60
C LYS A 46 -1.59 -5.43 6.59
N CYS A 47 -2.81 -5.53 6.08
CA CYS A 47 -3.99 -5.81 6.88
C CYS A 47 -4.97 -6.66 6.10
N ALA A 48 -5.81 -7.41 6.83
CA ALA A 48 -7.05 -7.92 6.29
C ALA A 48 -8.03 -6.76 6.08
N GLY A 49 -8.94 -6.91 5.14
CA GLY A 49 -9.92 -5.89 4.76
C GLY A 49 -9.56 -5.14 3.48
N ARG A 50 -10.35 -4.11 3.21
CA ARG A 50 -10.27 -3.30 1.98
C ARG A 50 -9.11 -2.30 2.04
N ILE A 51 -8.88 -1.57 0.94
CA ILE A 51 -7.81 -0.57 0.87
C ILE A 51 -7.96 0.52 1.96
N GLY A 52 -9.20 0.82 2.36
CA GLY A 52 -9.47 1.73 3.49
C GLY A 52 -8.82 1.29 4.81
N SER A 53 -8.85 -0.01 5.14
CA SER A 53 -8.22 -0.55 6.36
C SER A 53 -6.70 -0.37 6.31
N LEU A 54 -6.10 -0.50 5.14
CA LEU A 54 -4.67 -0.26 4.96
C LEU A 54 -4.34 1.23 5.10
N ALA A 55 -5.20 2.12 4.60
CA ALA A 55 -5.04 3.56 4.74
C ALA A 55 -5.05 3.99 6.21
N GLU A 56 -5.97 3.44 7.01
CA GLU A 56 -6.01 3.68 8.46
C GLU A 56 -4.75 3.15 9.17
N LEU A 57 -4.28 1.95 8.79
CA LEU A 57 -3.05 1.37 9.34
C LEU A 57 -1.84 2.26 9.05
N ILE A 58 -1.69 2.75 7.82
CA ILE A 58 -0.57 3.62 7.41
C ILE A 58 -0.61 4.96 8.17
N GLN A 59 -1.79 5.50 8.46
CA GLN A 59 -1.90 6.72 9.27
C GLN A 59 -1.46 6.50 10.72
N LYS A 60 -1.74 5.34 11.30
CA LYS A 60 -1.35 4.99 12.68
C LYS A 60 0.12 4.59 12.77
N GLU A 61 0.58 3.83 11.80
CA GLU A 61 1.92 3.25 11.74
C GLU A 61 2.50 3.50 10.34
N PRO A 62 3.05 4.70 10.08
CA PRO A 62 3.68 5.02 8.81
C PRO A 62 4.79 4.00 8.51
N PRO A 63 4.88 3.49 7.27
CA PRO A 63 5.87 2.50 6.88
C PRO A 63 7.27 2.94 7.24
#